data_AF-A0AAW4I1C5-F1
#
_entry.id   AF-A0AAW4I1C5-F1
#
_cell.length_a   1.000
_cell.length_b   1.000
_cell.length_c   1.000
_cell.angle_alpha   90.00
_cell.angle_beta   90.00
_cell.angle_gamma   90.00
#
_symmetry.space_group_name_H-M   'P 1'
#
loop_
_entity.id
_entity.type
_entity.pdbx_description
1 polymer ?
#
loop_
_entity_poly.entity_id
_entity_poly.type
_entity_poly.pdbx_seq_one_letter_code
_entity_poly.pdbx_strand_id
1 'polypeptide(L)'
;MPDDYLKLLEHSFAMEAQTSEGRDQSRLGYLAQHIFDFTTYESEADELFARKAVEVCAAITDSKTFDYIANPKGRIWYLLMVNMPFFMPRLNWGGSIRGAWWDHEQPVLDSCGLWVGQEQQTEWTFTLEEWEAFMRAVIAFAEPEMLAESTERTLS
;
A
#
# COMPACT_ATOMS: atom_id res chain seq x y z
N MET A 1 -6.44 11.51 -14.87
CA MET A 1 -6.55 10.64 -13.69
C MET A 1 -7.50 11.26 -12.68
N PRO A 2 -8.00 10.53 -11.68
CA PRO A 2 -8.89 11.08 -10.65
C PRO A 2 -8.20 12.23 -9.90
N ASP A 3 -8.95 13.29 -9.60
CA ASP A 3 -8.42 14.45 -8.86
C ASP A 3 -8.26 14.15 -7.34
N ASP A 4 -8.77 13.00 -6.88
CA ASP A 4 -8.77 12.60 -5.46
C ASP A 4 -8.65 11.07 -5.33
N TYR A 5 -7.43 10.59 -5.11
CA TYR A 5 -7.14 9.16 -4.98
C TYR A 5 -7.66 8.54 -3.67
N LEU A 6 -7.86 9.34 -2.62
CA LEU A 6 -8.43 8.80 -1.38
C LEU A 6 -9.89 8.43 -1.61
N LYS A 7 -10.66 9.32 -2.26
CA LYS A 7 -12.03 8.99 -2.67
C LYS A 7 -12.10 7.80 -3.62
N LEU A 8 -11.13 7.66 -4.52
CA LEU A 8 -11.02 6.47 -5.38
C LEU A 8 -10.92 5.19 -4.53
N LEU A 9 -9.99 5.15 -3.57
CA LEU A 9 -9.78 3.97 -2.71
C LEU A 9 -11.00 3.67 -1.85
N GLU A 10 -11.62 4.70 -1.24
CA GLU A 10 -12.84 4.56 -0.45
C GLU A 10 -14.01 3.99 -1.26
N HIS A 11 -14.22 4.52 -2.45
CA HIS A 11 -15.25 4.04 -3.36
C HIS A 11 -14.97 2.61 -3.82
N SER A 12 -13.73 2.34 -4.19
CA SER A 12 -13.30 1.02 -4.67
C SER A 12 -13.44 -0.05 -3.60
N PHE A 13 -13.05 0.26 -2.36
CA PHE A 13 -13.28 -0.60 -1.20
C PHE A 13 -14.78 -0.88 -0.97
N ALA A 14 -15.63 0.13 -1.09
CA ALA A 14 -17.08 -0.04 -0.96
C ALA A 14 -17.70 -0.86 -2.10
N MET A 15 -17.10 -0.84 -3.30
CA MET A 15 -17.50 -1.71 -4.42
C MET A 15 -17.10 -3.16 -4.15
N GLU A 16 -15.84 -3.41 -3.74
CA GLU A 16 -15.36 -4.75 -3.41
C GLU A 16 -16.14 -5.39 -2.25
N ALA A 17 -16.53 -4.60 -1.24
CA ALA A 17 -17.35 -5.05 -0.12
C ALA A 17 -18.75 -5.58 -0.53
N GLN A 18 -19.23 -5.27 -1.73
CA GLN A 18 -20.49 -5.79 -2.25
C GLN A 18 -20.36 -7.19 -2.86
N THR A 19 -19.14 -7.63 -3.15
CA THR A 19 -18.87 -8.99 -3.64
C THR A 19 -18.94 -10.00 -2.48
N SER A 20 -19.04 -11.29 -2.81
CA SER A 20 -18.99 -12.34 -1.79
C SER A 20 -17.62 -12.48 -1.12
N GLU A 21 -16.55 -12.09 -1.83
CA GLU A 21 -15.17 -12.23 -1.37
C GLU A 21 -14.72 -11.04 -0.52
N GLY A 22 -15.26 -9.83 -0.77
CA GLY A 22 -14.90 -8.61 -0.06
C GLY A 22 -15.76 -8.25 1.16
N ARG A 23 -16.88 -8.97 1.42
CA ARG A 23 -17.90 -8.57 2.41
C ARG A 23 -17.38 -8.29 3.82
N ASP A 24 -16.34 -8.99 4.26
CA ASP A 24 -15.74 -8.87 5.59
C ASP A 24 -14.26 -8.45 5.52
N GLN A 25 -13.83 -7.90 4.39
CA GLN A 25 -12.45 -7.51 4.16
C GLN A 25 -12.13 -6.21 4.92
N SER A 26 -11.01 -6.19 5.63
CA SER A 26 -10.45 -4.96 6.22
C SER A 26 -9.83 -4.08 5.12
N ARG A 27 -9.58 -2.81 5.43
CA ARG A 27 -8.85 -1.91 4.51
C ARG A 27 -7.46 -2.44 4.21
N LEU A 28 -6.77 -2.97 5.21
CA LEU A 28 -5.47 -3.61 5.03
C LEU A 28 -5.59 -4.87 4.18
N GLY A 29 -6.60 -5.72 4.38
CA GLY A 29 -6.86 -6.86 3.51
C GLY A 29 -7.12 -6.45 2.05
N TYR A 30 -7.89 -5.38 1.84
CA TYR A 30 -8.14 -4.80 0.52
C TYR A 30 -6.84 -4.33 -0.14
N LEU A 31 -6.02 -3.56 0.59
CA LEU A 31 -4.74 -3.11 0.07
C LEU A 31 -3.78 -4.27 -0.22
N ALA A 32 -3.78 -5.31 0.63
CA ALA A 32 -2.95 -6.49 0.44
C ALA A 32 -3.22 -7.10 -0.94
N GLN A 33 -4.49 -7.41 -1.22
CA GLN A 33 -4.88 -8.15 -2.42
C GLN A 33 -4.87 -7.27 -3.66
N HIS A 34 -5.41 -6.06 -3.57
CA HIS A 34 -5.71 -5.27 -4.77
C HIS A 34 -4.65 -4.22 -5.10
N ILE A 35 -3.81 -3.82 -4.15
CA ILE A 35 -2.77 -2.81 -4.39
C ILE A 35 -1.38 -3.42 -4.35
N PHE A 36 -1.09 -4.24 -3.33
CA PHE A 36 0.25 -4.81 -3.12
C PHE A 36 0.44 -6.21 -3.72
N ASP A 37 -0.62 -6.79 -4.28
CA ASP A 37 -0.61 -8.12 -4.93
C ASP A 37 -0.14 -9.24 -3.98
N PHE A 38 -0.57 -9.18 -2.72
CA PHE A 38 -0.43 -10.25 -1.74
C PHE A 38 -1.64 -11.17 -1.83
N THR A 39 -1.40 -12.42 -2.22
CA THR A 39 -2.42 -13.48 -2.24
C THR A 39 -1.98 -14.59 -1.29
N THR A 40 -2.33 -14.47 0.00
CA THR A 40 -1.93 -15.48 1.01
C THR A 40 -3.04 -16.47 1.34
N TYR A 41 -4.31 -16.12 1.07
CA TYR A 41 -5.50 -16.82 1.57
C TYR A 41 -5.60 -16.89 3.11
N GLU A 42 -4.80 -16.10 3.82
CA GLU A 42 -4.77 -15.99 5.28
C GLU A 42 -4.96 -14.53 5.67
N SER A 43 -6.15 -14.15 6.14
CA SER A 43 -6.52 -12.75 6.40
C SER A 43 -5.56 -12.05 7.36
N GLU A 44 -5.10 -12.73 8.41
CA GLU A 44 -4.12 -12.19 9.36
C GLU A 44 -2.75 -11.89 8.70
N ALA A 45 -2.33 -12.73 7.75
CA ALA A 45 -1.09 -12.53 7.02
C ALA A 45 -1.21 -11.40 6.00
N ASP A 46 -2.34 -11.33 5.28
CA ASP A 46 -2.65 -10.23 4.35
C ASP A 46 -2.60 -8.88 5.07
N GLU A 47 -3.28 -8.78 6.23
CA GLU A 47 -3.30 -7.55 7.02
C GLU A 47 -1.91 -7.16 7.54
N LEU A 48 -1.14 -8.14 8.05
CA LEU A 48 0.23 -7.89 8.50
C LEU A 48 1.12 -7.41 7.35
N PHE A 49 1.04 -8.05 6.18
CA PHE A 49 1.88 -7.69 5.05
C PHE A 49 1.49 -6.33 4.48
N ALA A 50 0.20 -6.04 4.30
CA ALA A 50 -0.26 -4.72 3.89
C ALA A 50 0.15 -3.64 4.88
N ARG A 51 0.02 -3.88 6.18
CA ARG A 51 0.48 -2.95 7.22
C ARG A 51 1.96 -2.61 7.07
N LYS A 52 2.80 -3.62 6.82
CA LYS A 52 4.23 -3.42 6.62
C LYS A 52 4.57 -2.78 5.27
N ALA A 53 3.80 -3.06 4.23
CA ALA A 53 3.91 -2.35 2.96
C ALA A 53 3.55 -0.87 3.11
N VAL A 54 2.47 -0.53 3.81
CA VAL A 54 2.05 0.85 4.10
C VAL A 54 3.11 1.61 4.91
N GLU A 55 3.68 0.99 5.95
CA GLU A 55 4.79 1.59 6.72
C GLU A 55 5.98 1.95 5.82
N VAL A 56 6.33 1.06 4.87
CA VAL A 56 7.42 1.29 3.91
C VAL A 56 7.05 2.36 2.88
N CYS A 57 5.80 2.37 2.37
CA CYS A 57 5.30 3.43 1.49
C CYS A 57 5.40 4.80 2.18
N ALA A 58 5.03 4.89 3.46
CA ALA A 58 5.13 6.13 4.24
C ALA A 58 6.59 6.56 4.43
N ALA A 59 7.48 5.62 4.77
CA ALA A 59 8.90 5.91 4.95
C ALA A 59 9.55 6.47 3.66
N ILE A 60 9.19 5.93 2.50
CA ILE A 60 9.70 6.37 1.20
C ILE A 60 9.08 7.71 0.79
N THR A 61 7.75 7.82 0.84
CA THR A 61 6.98 9.00 0.41
C THR A 61 7.28 10.25 1.23
N ASP A 62 7.60 10.09 2.52
CA ASP A 62 7.96 11.20 3.40
C ASP A 62 9.48 11.40 3.53
N SER A 63 10.29 10.64 2.77
CA SER A 63 11.76 10.67 2.86
C SER A 63 12.31 10.39 4.27
N LYS A 64 11.64 9.52 5.04
CA LYS A 64 11.96 9.11 6.42
C LYS A 64 12.53 7.69 6.51
N THR A 65 13.05 7.14 5.42
CA THR A 65 13.59 5.78 5.38
C THR A 65 14.64 5.50 6.47
N PHE A 66 15.54 6.45 6.74
CA PHE A 66 16.57 6.28 7.76
C PHE A 66 16.00 6.10 9.17
N ASP A 67 14.93 6.83 9.49
CA ASP A 67 14.24 6.69 10.78
C ASP A 67 13.59 5.31 10.90
N TYR A 68 12.95 4.84 9.82
CA TYR A 68 12.29 3.55 9.78
C TYR A 68 13.27 2.36 9.93
N ILE A 69 14.42 2.40 9.24
CA ILE A 69 15.43 1.32 9.28
C ILE A 69 16.38 1.39 10.47
N ALA A 70 16.33 2.46 11.27
CA ALA A 70 17.06 2.55 12.53
C ALA A 70 16.57 1.47 13.52
N ASN A 71 15.28 1.12 13.46
CA ASN A 71 14.70 -0.01 14.18
C ASN A 71 15.10 -1.35 13.50
N PRO A 72 15.67 -2.33 14.22
CA PRO A 72 16.03 -3.63 13.63
C PRO A 72 14.88 -4.39 12.96
N LYS A 73 13.66 -4.36 13.54
CA LYS A 73 12.47 -4.99 12.94
C LYS A 73 12.02 -4.21 11.71
N GLY A 74 11.96 -2.88 11.79
CA GLY A 74 11.62 -2.01 10.67
C GLY A 74 12.57 -2.21 9.49
N ARG A 75 13.87 -2.37 9.76
CA ARG A 75 14.89 -2.69 8.76
C ARG A 75 14.62 -3.97 7.99
N ILE A 76 14.24 -5.06 8.68
CA ILE A 76 13.94 -6.34 8.02
C ILE A 76 12.73 -6.19 7.10
N TRP A 77 11.67 -5.55 7.59
CA TRP A 77 10.47 -5.30 6.79
C TRP A 77 10.74 -4.38 5.60
N TYR A 78 11.54 -3.33 5.80
CA TYR A 78 11.98 -2.47 4.71
C TYR A 78 12.69 -3.30 3.63
N LEU A 79 13.73 -4.04 4.01
CA LEU A 79 14.49 -4.88 3.08
C LEU A 79 13.61 -5.88 2.34
N LEU A 80 12.68 -6.53 3.06
CA LEU A 80 11.78 -7.48 2.44
C LEU A 80 10.88 -6.79 1.42
N MET A 81 10.21 -5.71 1.81
CA MET A 81 9.23 -5.02 0.98
C MET A 81 9.84 -4.39 -0.25
N VAL A 82 10.98 -3.69 -0.15
CA VAL A 82 11.61 -3.06 -1.33
C VAL A 82 12.08 -4.09 -2.38
N ASN A 83 12.18 -5.37 -2.00
CA ASN A 83 12.51 -6.46 -2.91
C ASN A 83 11.26 -7.21 -3.44
N MET A 84 10.05 -6.85 -3.00
CA MET A 84 8.81 -7.48 -3.48
C MET A 84 8.39 -6.96 -4.85
N PRO A 85 7.60 -7.74 -5.63
CA PRO A 85 7.20 -7.38 -7.00
C PRO A 85 6.50 -6.02 -7.13
N PHE A 86 5.72 -5.61 -6.12
CA PHE A 86 5.11 -4.27 -6.11
C PHE A 86 6.16 -3.15 -6.08
N PHE A 87 7.15 -3.25 -5.20
CA PHE A 87 8.10 -2.17 -4.93
C PHE A 87 9.30 -2.16 -5.88
N MET A 88 9.90 -3.33 -6.15
CA MET A 88 11.17 -3.43 -6.88
C MET A 88 11.20 -2.64 -8.19
N PRO A 89 10.17 -2.69 -9.06
CA PRO A 89 10.21 -1.95 -10.33
C PRO A 89 9.79 -0.48 -10.19
N ARG A 90 9.37 -0.04 -9.00
CA ARG A 90 8.84 1.31 -8.72
C ARG A 90 9.84 2.20 -7.98
N LEU A 91 11.02 1.66 -7.68
CA LEU A 91 12.02 2.30 -6.85
C LEU A 91 13.32 2.57 -7.62
N ASN A 92 13.77 3.81 -7.57
CA ASN A 92 15.11 4.17 -7.97
C ASN A 92 16.08 3.81 -6.83
N TRP A 93 17.29 3.36 -7.18
CA TRP A 93 18.21 2.64 -6.28
C TRP A 93 17.67 1.30 -5.72
N GLY A 94 16.49 0.83 -6.17
CA GLY A 94 15.96 -0.52 -5.99
C GLY A 94 15.96 -1.02 -4.54
N GLY A 95 16.38 -2.27 -4.33
CA GLY A 95 16.43 -2.94 -3.01
C GLY A 95 17.50 -2.44 -2.03
N SER A 96 17.99 -1.20 -2.20
CA SER A 96 19.06 -0.63 -1.38
C SER A 96 18.62 -0.37 0.05
N ILE A 97 19.38 -0.92 1.02
CA ILE A 97 19.21 -0.63 2.45
C ILE A 97 19.51 0.83 2.81
N ARG A 98 20.21 1.58 1.94
CA ARG A 98 20.62 2.96 2.21
C ARG A 98 19.55 3.98 1.85
N GLY A 99 18.34 3.52 1.53
CA GLY A 99 17.26 4.35 1.04
C GLY A 99 17.07 4.18 -0.45
N ALA A 100 15.81 4.05 -0.83
CA ALA A 100 15.29 4.13 -2.18
C ALA A 100 14.20 5.20 -2.21
N TRP A 101 13.94 5.77 -3.39
CA TRP A 101 12.85 6.71 -3.63
C TRP A 101 12.01 6.22 -4.81
N TRP A 102 10.79 6.73 -4.93
CA TRP A 102 9.93 6.41 -6.06
C TRP A 102 10.60 6.81 -7.38
N ASP A 103 10.61 5.90 -8.35
CA ASP A 103 11.23 6.17 -9.64
C ASP A 103 10.40 7.14 -10.50
N HIS A 104 11.05 7.83 -11.43
CA HIS A 104 10.37 8.75 -12.34
C HIS A 104 9.47 8.04 -13.35
N GLU A 105 9.83 6.81 -13.71
CA GLU A 105 9.04 5.94 -14.60
C GLU A 105 8.33 4.88 -13.78
N GLN A 106 7.03 5.07 -13.56
CA GLN A 106 6.23 4.10 -12.82
C GLN A 106 5.67 3.04 -13.78
N PRO A 107 5.96 1.75 -13.58
CA PRO A 107 5.32 0.69 -14.34
C PRO A 107 3.80 0.70 -14.10
N VAL A 108 3.06 0.16 -15.07
CA VAL A 108 1.61 -0.04 -14.95
C VAL A 108 1.30 -0.76 -13.63
N LEU A 109 0.39 -0.20 -12.84
CA LEU A 109 -0.25 -0.90 -11.74
C LEU A 109 -1.41 -1.70 -12.32
N ASP A 110 -1.28 -3.02 -12.29
CA ASP A 110 -2.38 -3.94 -12.54
C ASP A 110 -3.13 -4.16 -11.22
N SER A 111 -4.42 -3.85 -11.20
CA SER A 111 -5.26 -3.96 -10.02
C SER A 111 -6.69 -4.32 -10.41
N CYS A 112 -7.16 -5.46 -9.95
CA CYS A 112 -8.58 -5.82 -10.06
C CYS A 112 -9.45 -5.15 -8.98
N GLY A 113 -8.94 -4.28 -8.12
CA GLY A 113 -9.73 -3.71 -7.04
C GLY A 113 -9.97 -2.22 -7.16
N LEU A 114 -9.68 -1.57 -8.29
CA LEU A 114 -9.87 -0.13 -8.49
C LEU A 114 -11.06 0.15 -9.42
N TRP A 115 -11.95 1.03 -8.98
CA TRP A 115 -13.24 1.31 -9.62
C TRP A 115 -13.44 2.81 -9.88
N VAL A 116 -13.80 3.15 -11.13
CA VAL A 116 -14.21 4.51 -11.52
C VAL A 116 -15.70 4.50 -11.80
N GLY A 117 -16.49 5.01 -10.84
CA GLY A 117 -17.94 4.85 -10.90
C GLY A 117 -18.33 3.38 -10.75
N GLN A 118 -18.99 2.79 -11.75
CA GLN A 118 -19.35 1.36 -11.73
C GLN A 118 -18.42 0.51 -12.60
N GLU A 119 -17.41 1.11 -13.22
CA GLU A 119 -16.50 0.41 -14.11
C GLU A 119 -15.19 0.09 -13.38
N GLN A 120 -14.81 -1.18 -13.43
CA GLN A 120 -13.51 -1.64 -12.94
C GLN A 120 -12.44 -1.24 -13.94
N GLN A 121 -11.39 -0.58 -13.44
CA GLN A 121 -10.23 -0.23 -14.25
C GLN A 121 -9.04 -1.07 -13.78
N THR A 122 -8.55 -1.95 -14.65
CA THR A 122 -7.53 -2.94 -14.30
C THR A 122 -6.10 -2.43 -14.46
N GLU A 123 -5.86 -1.46 -15.33
CA GLU A 123 -4.53 -0.92 -15.60
C GLU A 123 -4.46 0.58 -15.31
N TRP A 124 -3.43 0.97 -14.55
CA TRP A 124 -3.20 2.36 -14.14
C TRP A 124 -1.77 2.80 -14.42
N THR A 125 -1.63 3.91 -15.14
CA THR A 125 -0.35 4.57 -15.43
C THR A 125 -0.23 5.85 -14.61
N PHE A 126 0.92 6.07 -14.00
CA PHE A 126 1.12 7.25 -13.16
C PHE A 126 2.35 8.01 -13.64
N THR A 127 2.27 9.33 -13.66
CA THR A 127 3.45 10.18 -13.49
C THR A 127 3.99 10.03 -12.06
N LEU A 128 5.23 10.45 -11.80
CA LEU A 128 5.76 10.43 -10.44
C LEU A 128 4.89 11.22 -9.45
N GLU A 129 4.41 12.40 -9.83
CA GLU A 129 3.55 13.25 -8.98
C GLU A 129 2.23 12.54 -8.65
N GLU A 130 1.60 11.93 -9.65
CA GLU A 130 0.38 11.14 -9.46
C GLU A 130 0.62 9.90 -8.59
N TRP A 131 1.77 9.24 -8.75
CA TRP A 131 2.15 8.08 -7.93
C TRP A 131 2.36 8.47 -6.47
N GLU A 132 3.07 9.57 -6.21
CA GLU A 132 3.23 10.08 -4.85
C GLU A 132 1.89 10.47 -4.23
N ALA A 133 1.01 11.13 -4.99
CA ALA A 133 -0.34 11.45 -4.55
C ALA A 133 -1.16 10.18 -4.24
N PHE A 134 -1.05 9.16 -5.08
CA PHE A 134 -1.69 7.86 -4.87
C PHE A 134 -1.14 7.14 -3.63
N MET A 135 0.18 7.12 -3.42
CA MET A 135 0.79 6.54 -2.20
C MET A 135 0.36 7.28 -0.94
N ARG A 136 0.24 8.62 -0.97
CA ARG A 136 -0.33 9.38 0.14
C ARG A 136 -1.78 8.98 0.44
N ALA A 137 -2.57 8.75 -0.61
CA ALA A 137 -3.94 8.26 -0.45
C ALA A 137 -3.99 6.85 0.13
N VAL A 138 -3.11 5.93 -0.30
CA VAL A 138 -2.98 4.57 0.27
C VAL A 138 -2.66 4.64 1.77
N ILE A 139 -1.72 5.51 2.16
CA ILE A 139 -1.34 5.70 3.57
C ILE A 139 -2.52 6.24 4.38
N ALA A 140 -3.21 7.26 3.89
CA ALA A 140 -4.36 7.86 4.56
C ALA A 140 -5.54 6.88 4.67
N PHE A 141 -5.80 6.10 3.63
CA PHE A 141 -6.83 5.07 3.61
C PHE A 141 -6.58 4.01 4.69
N ALA A 142 -5.33 3.58 4.89
CA ALA A 142 -4.98 2.59 5.90
C ALA A 142 -5.01 3.13 7.35
N GLU A 143 -4.90 4.44 7.54
CA GLU A 143 -4.70 5.08 8.86
C GLU A 143 -5.64 4.58 9.98
N PRO A 144 -6.96 4.42 9.78
CA PRO A 144 -7.86 3.96 10.84
C PRO A 144 -7.44 2.61 11.46
N GLU A 145 -6.98 1.68 10.64
CA GLU A 145 -6.55 0.34 11.08
C GLU A 145 -5.10 0.32 11.56
N MET A 146 -4.28 1.26 11.09
CA MET A 146 -2.92 1.46 11.58
C MET A 146 -2.93 1.93 13.05
N LEU A 147 -3.84 2.85 13.40
CA LEU A 147 -3.95 3.42 14.74
C LEU A 147 -4.56 2.47 15.78
N ALA A 148 -5.53 1.63 15.39
CA ALA A 148 -6.19 0.68 16.29
C ALA A 148 -5.18 -0.27 16.98
N GLU A 149 -4.26 -0.85 16.22
CA GLU A 149 -3.22 -1.77 16.75
C GLU A 149 -2.22 -1.05 17.69
N SER A 150 -1.88 0.21 17.39
CA SER A 150 -0.97 0.99 18.24
C SER A 150 -1.56 1.25 19.63
N THR A 151 -2.89 1.38 19.69
CA THR A 151 -3.63 1.57 20.94
C THR A 151 -3.69 0.27 21.74
N GLU A 152 -3.94 -0.87 21.09
CA GLU A 152 -3.98 -2.18 21.73
C GLU A 152 -2.63 -2.59 22.34
N ARG A 153 -1.50 -2.30 21.65
CA ARG A 153 -0.15 -2.57 22.16
C ARG A 153 0.27 -1.68 23.34
N THR A 154 -0.39 -0.56 23.57
CA THR A 154 -0.10 0.34 24.69
C THR A 154 -0.88 -0.08 25.96
N LEU A 155 -1.91 -0.92 25.80
CA LEU A 155 -2.79 -1.38 26.88
C LEU A 155 -2.49 -2.82 27.34
N SER A 156 -1.60 -3.54 26.65
CA SER A 156 -1.10 -4.90 26.97
C SER A 156 0.24 -4.87 27.69
#